data_AF-A0A0E0CXU9-F1
#
_entry.id   AF-A0A0E0CXU9-F1
#
_cell.length_a   1.000
_cell.length_b   1.000
_cell.length_c   1.000
_cell.angle_alpha   90.00
_cell.angle_beta   90.00
_cell.angle_gamma   90.00
#
_symmetry.space_group_name_H-M   'P 1'
#
loop_
_entity.id
_entity.type
_entity.pdbx_description
1 polymer ?
#
loop_
_entity_poly.entity_id
_entity_poly.type
_entity_poly.pdbx_seq_one_letter_code
_entity_poly.pdbx_strand_id
1 'polypeptide(L)'
;MLMLKASSSGLELGNCVWTIKGPRASMTYLPSSIFVSAHALDFDYSSLKGNDVILFSDFSSLNGMYDDNKKMGEHIVNETDIFLASNSVFRDDGMDEDESIKFLCSNDDIAEEIERINFICSCITDAINSGGSVLIPIGRLGIILLLLEHMSETLHSSNMKSQVPIFMISDTAEEIITFTNALPEWLCKSRQEKLFSCEPLFGHVELLKEGKLSLFPHLYSKGLLVGKIDPLMGLLKPKLILFPEGQKSLCPATDKLPWSFLYYSKGKTIEVPNMREEFEVRMTTEVAFGLQPRQLDKTTAVARLKAKLLLSNGQYVLAAAKSELDQSERHLLHRGTVDASRIPSALQEKGIVCSFSAHADYSAPSDRERVISVTSPGEALVKVTSERTTIYCDDEETAERVYDALRSICNGI
;
A
#
# COMPACT_ATOMS: atom_id res chain seq x y z
N MET A 1 13.45 -11.11 51.35
CA MET A 1 12.36 -10.26 50.85
C MET A 1 12.65 -9.93 49.40
N LEU A 2 11.67 -10.04 48.51
CA LEU A 2 11.78 -9.60 47.12
C LEU A 2 11.17 -8.20 47.04
N MET A 3 11.92 -7.22 46.55
CA MET A 3 11.46 -5.85 46.32
C MET A 3 11.38 -5.62 44.81
N LEU A 4 10.25 -5.07 44.35
CA LEU A 4 10.07 -4.59 42.99
C LEU A 4 9.86 -3.07 43.04
N LYS A 5 10.67 -2.30 42.31
CA LYS A 5 10.56 -0.84 42.22
C LYS A 5 10.50 -0.43 40.75
N ALA A 6 9.59 0.48 40.42
CA ALA A 6 9.57 1.18 39.13
C ALA A 6 10.16 2.59 39.30
N SER A 7 10.92 3.02 38.31
CA SER A 7 11.44 4.38 38.14
C SER A 7 11.15 4.85 36.72
N SER A 8 11.01 6.16 36.50
CA SER A 8 10.81 6.70 35.14
C SER A 8 11.99 6.38 34.23
N SER A 9 11.75 6.08 32.96
CA SER A 9 12.79 5.97 31.93
C SER A 9 12.99 7.24 31.10
N GLY A 10 12.19 8.29 31.34
CA GLY A 10 12.24 9.54 30.57
C GLY A 10 11.62 9.50 29.17
N LEU A 11 11.52 8.32 28.55
CA LEU A 11 11.16 8.24 27.13
C LEU A 11 9.72 8.66 26.83
N GLU A 12 8.77 8.22 27.64
CA GLU A 12 7.35 8.34 27.33
C GLU A 12 6.53 8.32 28.63
N LEU A 13 5.30 8.83 28.60
CA LEU A 13 4.43 8.83 29.79
C LEU A 13 4.21 7.40 30.29
N GLY A 14 4.60 7.14 31.54
CA GLY A 14 4.46 5.84 32.19
C GLY A 14 5.48 4.78 31.74
N ASN A 15 6.46 5.10 30.90
CA ASN A 15 7.54 4.17 30.59
C ASN A 15 8.50 4.06 31.78
N CYS A 16 8.82 2.82 32.17
CA CYS A 16 9.43 2.54 33.47
C CYS A 16 10.65 1.61 33.36
N VAL A 17 11.71 1.97 34.07
CA VAL A 17 12.79 1.07 34.46
C VAL A 17 12.33 0.24 35.66
N TRP A 18 12.48 -1.07 35.59
CA TRP A 18 12.06 -1.98 36.66
C TRP A 18 13.25 -2.61 37.36
N THR A 19 13.37 -2.37 38.66
CA THR A 19 14.42 -2.96 39.51
C THR A 19 13.83 -4.02 40.43
N ILE A 20 14.42 -5.20 40.40
CA ILE A 20 14.11 -6.37 41.22
C ILE A 20 15.28 -6.59 42.20
N LYS A 21 15.04 -6.47 43.50
CA LYS A 21 16.04 -6.75 44.54
C LYS A 21 15.64 -7.96 45.37
N GLY A 22 16.45 -9.01 45.31
CA GLY A 22 16.35 -10.19 46.17
C GLY A 22 17.37 -10.16 47.31
N PRO A 23 17.40 -11.18 48.18
CA PRO A 23 18.31 -11.25 49.32
C PRO A 23 19.79 -11.39 48.97
N ARG A 24 20.11 -11.83 47.75
CA ARG A 24 21.48 -12.18 47.32
C ARG A 24 21.89 -11.55 45.99
N ALA A 25 20.94 -10.96 45.27
CA ALA A 25 21.15 -10.41 43.94
C ALA A 25 20.08 -9.38 43.62
N SER A 26 20.43 -8.47 42.73
CA SER A 26 19.60 -7.41 42.20
C SER A 26 19.72 -7.35 40.68
N MET A 27 18.60 -7.10 40.01
CA MET A 27 18.52 -7.01 38.56
C MET A 27 17.68 -5.79 38.18
N THR A 28 18.10 -5.07 37.15
CA THR A 28 17.32 -3.98 36.56
C THR A 28 17.05 -4.25 35.10
N TYR A 29 15.79 -4.15 34.69
CA TYR A 29 15.39 -4.09 33.29
C TYR A 29 15.37 -2.63 32.84
N LEU A 30 16.24 -2.30 31.91
CA LEU A 30 16.39 -0.98 31.32
C LEU A 30 15.77 -0.98 29.91
N PRO A 31 14.56 -0.42 29.75
CA PRO A 31 13.97 -0.20 28.45
C PRO A 31 14.68 0.93 27.69
N SER A 32 14.24 1.21 26.46
CA SER A 32 14.55 2.47 25.78
C SER A 32 14.27 3.66 26.71
N SER A 33 15.27 4.52 26.89
CA SER A 33 15.29 5.58 27.90
C SER A 33 15.94 6.84 27.34
N ILE A 34 15.55 8.01 27.82
CA ILE A 34 16.21 9.30 27.55
C ILE A 34 16.43 10.00 28.89
N PHE A 35 17.56 10.67 29.07
CA PHE A 35 17.89 11.27 30.38
C PHE A 35 16.96 12.42 30.73
N VAL A 36 16.72 13.30 29.77
CA VAL A 36 15.87 14.48 29.92
C VAL A 36 14.77 14.44 28.87
N SER A 37 13.56 14.86 29.24
CA SER A 37 12.39 14.80 28.37
C SER A 37 11.64 16.12 28.29
N ALA A 38 11.15 16.46 27.09
CA ALA A 38 10.32 17.64 26.87
C ALA A 38 8.85 17.46 27.35
N HIS A 39 8.45 16.22 27.69
CA HIS A 39 7.06 15.89 27.97
C HIS A 39 6.86 14.90 29.13
N ALA A 40 7.75 13.93 29.32
CA ALA A 40 7.66 12.90 30.37
C ALA A 40 8.59 13.20 31.56
N LEU A 41 8.39 12.52 32.69
CA LEU A 41 9.28 12.65 33.84
C LEU A 41 10.69 12.16 33.50
N ASP A 42 11.72 12.95 33.79
CA ASP A 42 13.13 12.61 33.52
C ASP A 42 13.55 11.23 34.06
N PHE A 43 14.58 10.65 33.45
CA PHE A 43 15.07 9.33 33.86
C PHE A 43 15.68 9.39 35.27
N ASP A 44 15.10 8.62 36.20
CA ASP A 44 15.71 8.32 37.50
C ASP A 44 16.81 7.25 37.37
N TYR A 45 17.97 7.64 36.84
CA TYR A 45 19.14 6.76 36.69
C TYR A 45 19.75 6.34 38.02
N SER A 46 19.39 6.97 39.15
CA SER A 46 19.82 6.54 40.48
C SER A 46 19.39 5.10 40.78
N SER A 47 18.29 4.66 40.17
CA SER A 47 17.80 3.28 40.22
C SER A 47 18.77 2.25 39.65
N LEU A 48 19.70 2.65 38.77
CA LEU A 48 20.71 1.77 38.19
C LEU A 48 21.89 1.51 39.12
N LYS A 49 22.22 2.45 40.02
CA LYS A 49 23.43 2.40 40.84
C LYS A 49 23.44 1.16 41.75
N GLY A 50 24.52 0.38 41.67
CA GLY A 50 24.77 -0.76 42.56
C GLY A 50 23.88 -1.99 42.34
N ASN A 51 23.26 -2.15 41.16
CA ASN A 51 22.60 -3.42 40.81
C ASN A 51 23.60 -4.42 40.22
N ASP A 52 23.40 -5.71 40.52
CA ASP A 52 24.31 -6.79 40.09
C ASP A 52 24.17 -7.11 38.59
N VAL A 53 22.95 -6.96 38.03
CA VAL A 53 22.66 -7.23 36.63
C VAL A 53 21.80 -6.12 36.02
N ILE A 54 22.15 -5.66 34.82
CA ILE A 54 21.32 -4.75 34.01
C ILE A 54 20.98 -5.46 32.69
N LEU A 55 19.69 -5.57 32.40
CA LEU A 55 19.15 -6.13 31.16
C LEU A 55 18.66 -4.98 30.28
N PHE A 56 19.34 -4.76 29.16
CA PHE A 56 18.96 -3.75 28.17
C PHE A 56 17.93 -4.34 27.19
N SER A 57 16.87 -3.59 26.90
CA SER A 57 15.91 -3.99 25.85
C SER A 57 16.25 -3.43 24.47
N ASP A 58 16.98 -2.32 24.43
CA ASP A 58 17.20 -1.53 23.23
C ASP A 58 18.58 -0.87 23.26
N PHE A 59 19.24 -0.84 22.10
CA PHE A 59 20.54 -0.24 21.87
C PHE A 59 20.51 0.75 20.69
N SER A 60 19.32 1.10 20.18
CA SER A 60 19.19 1.93 18.97
C SER A 60 19.87 3.30 19.09
N SER A 61 19.97 3.87 20.30
CA SER A 61 20.66 5.13 20.57
C SER A 61 22.19 5.06 20.47
N LEU A 62 22.82 3.87 20.65
CA LEU A 62 24.27 3.72 20.46
C LEU A 62 24.69 3.74 18.99
N ASN A 63 23.76 3.53 18.06
CA ASN A 63 24.07 3.44 16.63
C ASN A 63 24.38 4.82 16.00
N GLY A 64 23.93 5.92 16.59
CA GLY A 64 24.24 7.28 16.10
C GLY A 64 25.71 7.68 16.29
N MET A 65 26.39 7.11 17.29
CA MET A 65 27.78 7.44 17.64
C MET A 65 28.81 6.79 16.69
N TYR A 66 28.38 5.83 15.87
CA TYR A 66 29.24 5.15 14.89
C TYR A 66 29.30 5.85 13.54
N ASP A 67 28.28 6.65 13.17
CA ASP A 67 28.23 7.30 11.85
C ASP A 67 29.03 8.63 11.81
N ASP A 68 29.16 9.33 12.94
CA ASP A 68 30.00 10.53 13.02
C ASP A 68 31.50 10.22 12.94
N ASN A 69 31.91 9.01 13.36
CA ASN A 69 33.30 8.56 13.24
C ASN A 69 33.70 8.17 11.80
N LYS A 70 32.75 8.08 10.87
CA LYS A 70 33.05 7.77 9.46
C LYS A 70 33.54 8.98 8.65
N LYS A 71 33.56 10.17 9.26
CA LYS A 71 34.11 11.40 8.63
C LYS A 71 35.59 11.65 8.93
N MET A 72 36.25 10.81 9.72
CA MET A 72 37.69 10.92 9.98
C MET A 72 38.46 9.70 9.46
N GLY A 73 38.81 9.73 8.18
CA GLY A 73 39.94 8.99 7.61
C GLY A 73 39.82 7.47 7.50
N GLU A 74 40.14 6.94 6.33
CA GLU A 74 40.37 5.52 6.10
C GLU A 74 41.41 4.96 7.08
N HIS A 75 40.98 4.19 8.07
CA HIS A 75 41.81 3.14 8.66
C HIS A 75 40.92 1.94 9.01
N ILE A 76 41.26 0.81 8.38
CA ILE A 76 40.61 -0.49 8.56
C ILE A 76 40.76 -0.89 10.03
N VAL A 77 39.67 -0.86 10.79
CA VAL A 77 39.62 -1.32 12.18
C VAL A 77 39.66 -2.85 12.15
N ASN A 78 40.71 -3.44 12.73
CA ASN A 78 40.92 -4.89 12.74
C ASN A 78 40.16 -5.50 13.93
N GLU A 79 39.63 -6.71 13.80
CA GLU A 79 38.85 -7.40 14.86
C GLU A 79 39.59 -7.51 16.21
N THR A 80 40.91 -7.37 16.21
CA THR A 80 41.76 -7.34 17.40
C THR A 80 41.51 -6.10 18.30
N ASP A 81 41.06 -4.97 17.74
CA ASP A 81 40.85 -3.73 18.49
C ASP A 81 39.61 -3.80 19.41
N ILE A 82 38.65 -4.66 19.08
CA ILE A 82 37.45 -4.92 19.92
C ILE A 82 37.84 -5.63 21.23
N PHE A 83 38.89 -6.46 21.21
CA PHE A 83 39.40 -7.13 22.41
C PHE A 83 40.25 -6.22 23.29
N LEU A 84 40.86 -5.16 22.75
CA LEU A 84 41.65 -4.21 23.54
C LEU A 84 40.78 -3.19 24.30
N ALA A 85 39.58 -2.87 23.80
CA ALA A 85 38.61 -2.06 24.53
C ALA A 85 38.11 -2.73 25.83
N SER A 86 38.10 -4.06 25.87
CA SER A 86 37.72 -4.87 27.04
C SER A 86 38.74 -4.80 28.20
N ASN A 87 39.93 -4.23 27.95
CA ASN A 87 41.00 -4.06 28.94
C ASN A 87 41.19 -2.60 29.38
N SER A 88 40.25 -1.70 29.12
CA SER A 88 40.19 -0.42 29.82
C SER A 88 39.69 -0.64 31.27
N VAL A 89 40.55 -1.29 32.04
CA VAL A 89 40.59 -1.18 33.49
C VAL A 89 40.44 0.30 33.83
N PHE A 90 39.38 0.61 34.60
CA PHE A 90 39.13 1.86 35.30
C PHE A 90 40.40 2.71 35.43
N ARG A 91 40.59 3.66 34.51
CA ARG A 91 41.35 4.84 34.86
C ARG A 91 40.39 5.70 35.65
N ASP A 92 40.63 5.73 36.94
CA ASP A 92 40.19 6.77 37.87
C ASP A 92 40.84 8.09 37.43
N ASP A 93 40.45 8.60 36.26
CA ASP A 93 40.61 10.01 35.94
C ASP A 93 39.56 10.69 36.79
N GLY A 94 39.99 11.43 37.81
CA GLY A 94 39.15 12.09 38.81
C GLY A 94 38.27 13.21 38.26
N MET A 95 37.55 12.95 37.17
CA MET A 95 36.34 13.67 36.79
C MET A 95 35.30 13.42 37.88
N ASP A 96 34.74 14.50 38.40
CA ASP A 96 33.68 14.46 39.39
C ASP A 96 32.50 13.65 38.82
N GLU A 97 31.93 12.73 39.60
CA GLU A 97 30.76 11.93 39.17
C GLU A 97 29.61 12.86 38.73
N ASP A 98 29.54 14.06 39.31
CA ASP A 98 28.57 15.09 38.97
C ASP A 98 28.80 15.72 37.58
N GLU A 99 30.06 15.85 37.12
CA GLU A 99 30.36 16.40 35.78
C GLU A 99 30.02 15.42 34.66
N SER A 100 30.26 14.13 34.87
CA SER A 100 29.94 13.08 33.89
C SER A 100 28.43 12.83 33.78
N ILE A 101 27.68 12.96 34.88
CA ILE A 101 26.21 12.94 34.88
C ILE A 101 25.65 14.16 34.12
N LYS A 102 26.24 15.34 34.31
CA LYS A 102 25.80 16.57 33.65
C LYS A 102 25.98 16.52 32.13
N PHE A 103 27.00 15.81 31.65
CA PHE A 103 27.20 15.56 30.22
C PHE A 103 26.10 14.66 29.62
N LEU A 104 25.63 13.65 30.37
CA LEU A 104 24.54 12.75 29.95
C LEU A 104 23.15 13.40 30.01
N CYS A 105 22.98 14.46 30.82
CA CYS A 105 21.73 15.19 30.98
C CYS A 105 21.74 16.53 30.24
N SER A 106 22.42 16.64 29.10
CA SER A 106 22.52 17.90 28.38
C SER A 106 21.14 18.33 27.84
N ASN A 107 20.86 19.64 27.88
CA ASN A 107 19.65 20.20 27.26
C ASN A 107 19.68 20.12 25.73
N ASP A 108 20.81 19.73 25.15
CA ASP A 108 21.01 19.60 23.72
C ASP A 108 20.06 18.52 23.15
N ASP A 109 19.79 17.44 23.90
CA ASP A 109 18.87 16.38 23.50
C ASP A 109 17.42 16.89 23.36
N ILE A 110 16.96 17.72 24.31
CA ILE A 110 15.65 18.36 24.23
C ILE A 110 15.58 19.31 23.04
N ALA A 111 16.63 20.13 22.86
CA ALA A 111 16.69 21.08 21.77
C ALA A 111 16.65 20.38 20.41
N GLU A 112 17.36 19.26 20.26
CA GLU A 112 17.38 18.45 19.04
C GLU A 112 16.01 17.80 18.77
N GLU A 113 15.33 17.29 19.80
CA GLU A 113 13.96 16.78 19.67
C GLU A 113 13.00 17.88 19.20
N ILE A 114 13.05 19.05 19.84
CA ILE A 114 12.24 20.22 19.47
C ILE A 114 12.57 20.69 18.04
N GLU A 115 13.84 20.68 17.63
CA GLU A 115 14.25 21.03 16.26
C GLU A 115 13.63 20.08 15.23
N ARG A 116 13.64 18.76 15.51
CA ARG A 116 12.96 17.77 14.65
C ARG A 116 11.45 17.99 14.58
N ILE A 117 10.82 18.32 15.71
CA ILE A 117 9.38 18.67 15.76
C ILE A 117 9.09 19.91 14.91
N ASN A 118 9.92 20.94 15.02
CA ASN A 118 9.80 22.17 14.24
C ASN A 118 10.00 21.92 12.74
N PHE A 119 10.95 21.04 12.37
CA PHE A 119 11.13 20.61 10.99
C PHE A 119 9.91 19.87 10.44
N ILE A 120 9.26 19.03 11.24
CA ILE A 120 8.00 18.39 10.85
C ILE A 120 6.91 19.45 10.65
N CYS A 121 6.81 20.45 11.55
CA CYS A 121 5.84 21.54 11.44
C CYS A 121 6.05 22.41 10.18
N SER A 122 7.29 22.66 9.76
CA SER A 122 7.56 23.38 8.52
C SER A 122 7.10 22.57 7.30
N CYS A 123 7.39 21.26 7.26
CA CYS A 123 6.92 20.36 6.21
C CYS A 123 5.38 20.32 6.13
N ILE A 124 4.70 20.32 7.29
CA ILE A 124 3.23 20.38 7.36
C ILE A 124 2.73 21.70 6.74
N THR A 125 3.37 22.81 7.11
CA THR A 125 3.00 24.14 6.62
C THR A 125 3.17 24.26 5.11
N ASP A 126 4.28 23.76 4.55
CA ASP A 126 4.53 23.75 3.10
C ASP A 126 3.50 22.91 2.34
N ALA A 127 3.14 21.75 2.86
CA ALA A 127 2.12 20.89 2.28
C ALA A 127 0.73 21.58 2.27
N ILE A 128 0.35 22.22 3.37
CA ILE A 128 -0.92 22.97 3.48
C ILE A 128 -0.93 24.19 2.56
N ASN A 129 0.17 24.95 2.51
CA ASN A 129 0.32 26.11 1.61
C ASN A 129 0.19 25.72 0.14
N SER A 130 0.59 24.49 -0.21
CA SER A 130 0.43 23.91 -1.54
C SER A 130 -0.98 23.38 -1.82
N GLY A 131 -1.93 23.53 -0.88
CA GLY A 131 -3.30 23.01 -0.97
C GLY A 131 -3.42 21.50 -0.69
N GLY A 132 -2.38 20.89 -0.12
CA GLY A 132 -2.31 19.47 0.22
C GLY A 132 -2.93 19.12 1.59
N SER A 133 -2.94 17.82 1.89
CA SER A 133 -3.32 17.27 3.20
C SER A 133 -2.16 16.45 3.76
N VAL A 134 -2.06 16.38 5.09
CA VAL A 134 -0.97 15.65 5.77
C VAL A 134 -1.53 14.48 6.56
N LEU A 135 -0.89 13.32 6.44
CA LEU A 135 -1.16 12.12 7.24
C LEU A 135 0.10 11.74 8.03
N ILE A 136 -0.01 11.65 9.35
CA ILE A 136 1.11 11.33 10.24
C ILE A 136 0.78 10.02 10.97
N PRO A 137 1.38 8.88 10.56
CA PRO A 137 1.29 7.64 11.34
C PRO A 137 2.22 7.73 12.54
N ILE A 138 1.66 7.81 13.75
CA ILE A 138 2.43 8.00 14.98
C ILE A 138 1.79 7.22 16.14
N GLY A 139 2.64 6.59 16.95
CA GLY A 139 2.21 5.76 18.10
C GLY A 139 2.82 6.19 19.43
N ARG A 140 3.52 7.32 19.47
CA ARG A 140 4.17 7.85 20.68
C ARG A 140 3.42 9.05 21.20
N LEU A 141 2.79 8.91 22.36
CA LEU A 141 1.87 9.91 22.90
C LEU A 141 2.55 11.26 23.14
N GLY A 142 3.70 11.28 23.80
CA GLY A 142 4.48 12.48 24.09
C GLY A 142 4.81 13.28 22.84
N ILE A 143 5.24 12.58 21.79
CA ILE A 143 5.52 13.20 20.48
C ILE A 143 4.23 13.74 19.84
N ILE A 144 3.11 13.03 19.94
CA ILE A 144 1.80 13.54 19.48
C ILE A 144 1.44 14.85 20.19
N LEU A 145 1.63 14.91 21.52
CA LEU A 145 1.30 16.09 22.32
C LEU A 145 2.19 17.28 21.96
N LEU A 146 3.50 17.05 21.79
CA LEU A 146 4.45 18.09 21.37
C LEU A 146 4.17 18.58 19.95
N LEU A 147 3.87 17.68 19.01
CA LEU A 147 3.45 18.04 17.65
C LEU A 147 2.21 18.93 17.68
N LEU A 148 1.16 18.54 18.40
CA LEU A 148 -0.08 19.33 18.49
C LEU A 148 0.18 20.73 19.03
N GLU A 149 1.03 20.87 20.04
CA GLU A 149 1.40 22.17 20.62
C GLU A 149 2.15 23.05 19.61
N HIS A 150 3.23 22.55 19.01
CA HIS A 150 4.04 23.34 18.05
C HIS A 150 3.30 23.61 16.73
N MET A 151 2.45 22.69 16.28
CA MET A 151 1.58 22.90 15.13
C MET A 151 0.60 24.04 15.40
N SER A 152 0.06 24.14 16.62
CA SER A 152 -0.81 25.26 17.00
C SER A 152 -0.08 26.59 16.83
N GLU A 153 1.12 26.71 17.40
CA GLU A 153 1.93 27.94 17.34
C GLU A 153 2.31 28.31 15.89
N THR A 154 2.73 27.32 15.10
CA THR A 154 3.14 27.52 13.70
C THR A 154 1.95 27.93 12.81
N LEU A 155 0.78 27.34 13.02
CA LEU A 155 -0.44 27.69 12.27
C LEU A 155 -1.00 29.06 12.67
N HIS A 156 -0.81 29.48 13.93
CA HIS A 156 -1.21 30.83 14.37
C HIS A 156 -0.30 31.93 13.79
N SER A 157 1.01 31.70 13.76
CA SER A 157 1.99 32.69 13.27
C SER A 157 1.92 32.93 11.76
N SER A 158 1.48 31.95 10.97
CA SER A 158 1.43 32.00 9.51
C SER A 158 0.26 32.80 8.92
N ASN A 159 -0.57 33.46 9.75
CA ASN A 159 -1.69 34.32 9.34
C ASN A 159 -2.63 33.66 8.29
N MET A 160 -2.73 32.32 8.34
CA MET A 160 -3.52 31.55 7.40
C MET A 160 -5.00 31.85 7.60
N LYS A 161 -5.66 32.41 6.57
CA LYS A 161 -7.07 32.83 6.59
C LYS A 161 -8.08 31.67 6.74
N SER A 162 -7.63 30.42 6.77
CA SER A 162 -8.46 29.21 6.82
C SER A 162 -8.12 28.38 8.05
N GLN A 163 -9.14 28.04 8.84
CA GLN A 163 -9.03 27.16 10.01
C GLN A 163 -8.62 25.76 9.54
N VAL A 164 -7.34 25.42 9.60
CA VAL A 164 -6.85 24.07 9.26
C VAL A 164 -7.38 23.08 10.30
N PRO A 165 -8.23 22.11 9.92
CA PRO A 165 -8.74 21.13 10.87
C PRO A 165 -7.71 20.02 11.10
N ILE A 166 -7.52 19.65 12.35
CA ILE A 166 -6.65 18.56 12.80
C ILE A 166 -7.53 17.40 13.26
N PHE A 167 -7.22 16.19 12.81
CA PHE A 167 -7.96 14.98 13.18
C PHE A 167 -7.04 13.98 13.87
N MET A 168 -7.41 13.58 15.09
CA MET A 168 -6.78 12.46 15.78
C MET A 168 -7.70 11.25 15.67
N ILE A 169 -7.19 10.17 15.06
CA ILE A 169 -7.97 8.96 14.79
C ILE A 169 -7.36 7.79 15.57
N SER A 170 -8.04 7.40 16.64
CA SER A 170 -7.67 6.27 17.50
C SER A 170 -8.89 5.86 18.30
N ASP A 171 -9.08 4.55 18.47
CA ASP A 171 -10.16 3.96 19.28
C ASP A 171 -10.16 4.42 20.74
N THR A 172 -9.03 4.98 21.19
CA THR A 172 -8.78 5.49 22.53
C THR A 172 -8.45 6.99 22.56
N ALA A 173 -8.74 7.73 21.48
CA ALA A 173 -8.33 9.14 21.35
C ALA A 173 -8.87 10.04 22.46
N GLU A 174 -10.12 9.85 22.89
CA GLU A 174 -10.75 10.66 23.95
C GLU A 174 -10.15 10.35 25.32
N GLU A 175 -9.92 9.06 25.60
CA GLU A 175 -9.29 8.60 26.84
C GLU A 175 -7.85 9.10 26.93
N ILE A 176 -7.08 9.00 25.84
CA ILE A 176 -5.68 9.45 25.76
C ILE A 176 -5.56 10.94 26.12
N ILE A 177 -6.40 11.78 25.51
CA ILE A 177 -6.39 13.23 25.78
C ILE A 177 -6.78 13.53 27.22
N THR A 178 -7.78 12.82 27.76
CA THR A 178 -8.20 13.00 29.16
C THR A 178 -7.11 12.57 30.14
N PHE A 179 -6.42 11.47 29.86
CA PHE A 179 -5.39 10.88 30.73
C PHE A 179 -4.17 11.78 30.93
N THR A 180 -3.81 12.59 29.92
CA THR A 180 -2.67 13.53 30.06
C THR A 180 -2.84 14.55 31.17
N ASN A 181 -4.08 14.85 31.58
CA ASN A 181 -4.37 15.75 32.69
C ASN A 181 -4.51 15.02 34.03
N ALA A 182 -4.53 13.68 34.05
CA ALA A 182 -4.80 12.87 35.22
C ALA A 182 -3.54 12.46 36.01
N LEU A 183 -2.37 12.41 35.35
CA LEU A 183 -1.09 11.98 35.96
C LEU A 183 0.03 13.00 35.73
N PRO A 184 -0.10 14.24 36.25
CA PRO A 184 0.90 15.28 36.08
C PRO A 184 2.26 14.92 36.69
N GLU A 185 2.30 14.07 37.73
CA GLU A 185 3.53 13.62 38.38
C GLU A 185 4.46 12.82 37.47
N TRP A 186 3.95 12.28 36.36
CA TRP A 186 4.70 11.56 35.33
C TRP A 186 5.16 12.46 34.18
N LEU A 187 4.98 13.78 34.29
CA LEU A 187 5.46 14.77 33.31
C LEU A 187 6.77 15.40 33.75
N CYS A 188 7.49 16.06 32.83
CA CYS A 188 8.70 16.80 33.18
C CYS A 188 8.38 18.01 34.08
N LYS A 189 9.40 18.52 34.78
CA LYS A 189 9.24 19.60 35.77
C LYS A 189 8.58 20.86 35.19
N SER A 190 8.95 21.26 33.97
CA SER A 190 8.36 22.43 33.31
C SER A 190 6.85 22.28 33.07
N ARG A 191 6.38 21.06 32.80
CA ARG A 191 4.94 20.76 32.65
C ARG A 191 4.25 20.71 34.00
N GLN A 192 4.90 20.17 35.03
CA GLN A 192 4.38 20.21 36.41
C GLN A 192 4.23 21.65 36.91
N GLU A 193 5.16 22.55 36.57
CA GLU A 193 5.08 23.99 36.88
C GLU A 193 3.85 24.65 36.23
N LYS A 194 3.53 24.30 34.97
CA LYS A 194 2.28 24.76 34.32
C LYS A 194 1.03 24.35 35.10
N LEU A 195 1.01 23.16 35.71
CA LEU A 195 -0.10 22.74 36.58
C LEU A 195 -0.28 23.69 37.77
N PHE A 196 0.81 24.03 38.46
CA PHE A 196 0.77 24.94 39.61
C PHE A 196 0.35 26.36 39.21
N SER A 197 0.68 26.77 37.99
CA SER A 197 0.24 28.04 37.39
C SER A 197 -1.19 28.00 36.81
N CYS A 198 -1.91 26.87 36.94
CA CYS A 198 -3.23 26.66 36.35
C CYS A 198 -3.26 26.84 34.82
N GLU A 199 -2.14 26.61 34.15
CA GLU A 199 -2.02 26.64 32.70
C GLU A 199 -2.27 25.25 32.09
N PRO A 200 -2.73 25.16 30.83
CA PRO A 200 -2.82 23.88 30.13
C PRO A 200 -1.44 23.19 30.06
N LEU A 201 -1.39 21.91 30.44
CA LEU A 201 -0.14 21.12 30.39
C LEU A 201 0.38 20.98 28.96
N PHE A 202 -0.53 20.92 27.99
CA PHE A 202 -0.24 20.75 26.56
C PHE A 202 -1.20 21.58 25.71
N GLY A 203 -0.74 22.00 24.52
CA GLY A 203 -1.50 22.87 23.61
C GLY A 203 -2.77 22.24 23.00
N HIS A 204 -2.93 20.91 23.05
CA HIS A 204 -4.12 20.24 22.53
C HIS A 204 -5.42 20.71 23.21
N VAL A 205 -5.35 21.18 24.47
CA VAL A 205 -6.50 21.68 25.23
C VAL A 205 -7.11 22.91 24.54
N GLU A 206 -6.28 23.81 24.05
CA GLU A 206 -6.73 25.00 23.33
C GLU A 206 -7.26 24.64 21.95
N LEU A 207 -6.57 23.74 21.24
CA LEU A 207 -7.03 23.24 19.94
C LEU A 207 -8.41 22.60 20.00
N LEU A 208 -8.74 21.89 21.07
CA LEU A 208 -10.08 21.33 21.31
C LEU A 208 -11.11 22.42 21.58
N LYS A 209 -10.78 23.39 22.46
CA LYS A 209 -11.66 24.52 22.78
C LYS A 209 -11.99 25.36 21.54
N GLU A 210 -11.02 25.53 20.65
CA GLU A 210 -11.18 26.27 19.39
C GLU A 210 -11.86 25.46 18.28
N GLY A 211 -12.16 24.18 18.52
CA GLY A 211 -12.72 23.27 17.51
C GLY A 211 -11.78 22.97 16.35
N LYS A 212 -10.47 23.24 16.51
CA LYS A 212 -9.43 22.94 15.51
C LYS A 212 -9.01 21.48 15.56
N LEU A 213 -8.99 20.86 16.75
CA LEU A 213 -8.76 19.43 16.93
C LEU A 213 -10.09 18.68 17.07
N SER A 214 -10.30 17.65 16.25
CA SER A 214 -11.42 16.72 16.40
C SER A 214 -10.92 15.30 16.59
N LEU A 215 -11.52 14.60 17.56
CA LEU A 215 -11.17 13.23 17.93
C LEU A 215 -12.16 12.26 17.30
N PHE A 216 -11.66 11.15 16.77
CA PHE A 216 -12.48 10.11 16.16
C PHE A 216 -11.99 8.72 16.53
N PRO A 217 -12.88 7.79 16.94
CA PRO A 217 -12.49 6.42 17.25
C PRO A 217 -11.99 5.68 16.01
N HIS A 218 -12.60 5.95 14.86
CA HIS A 218 -12.33 5.27 13.60
C HIS A 218 -12.46 6.24 12.42
N LEU A 219 -11.78 5.91 11.31
CA LEU A 219 -11.90 6.61 10.02
C LEU A 219 -13.35 6.70 9.50
N TYR A 220 -14.18 5.75 9.92
CA TYR A 220 -15.58 5.63 9.51
C TYR A 220 -16.56 5.99 10.63
N SER A 221 -16.11 6.79 11.59
CA SER A 221 -16.98 7.41 12.58
C SER A 221 -18.00 8.34 11.89
N LYS A 222 -19.26 8.32 12.37
CA LYS A 222 -20.37 9.07 11.74
C LYS A 222 -20.04 10.56 11.57
N GLY A 223 -19.27 11.16 12.48
CA GLY A 223 -18.86 12.56 12.41
C GLY A 223 -17.86 12.89 11.30
N LEU A 224 -16.98 11.96 10.91
CA LEU A 224 -16.05 12.16 9.79
C LEU A 224 -16.74 11.93 8.43
N LEU A 225 -17.62 10.93 8.36
CA LEU A 225 -18.28 10.52 7.12
C LEU A 225 -19.40 11.46 6.66
N VAL A 226 -20.22 11.99 7.58
CA VAL A 226 -21.47 12.70 7.24
C VAL A 226 -21.23 14.11 6.67
N GLY A 227 -20.00 14.65 6.74
CA GLY A 227 -19.69 15.98 6.19
C GLY A 227 -18.37 16.14 5.44
N LYS A 228 -17.46 15.15 5.45
CA LYS A 228 -16.11 15.29 4.85
C LYS A 228 -15.73 14.20 3.86
N ILE A 229 -16.58 13.19 3.64
CA ILE A 229 -16.28 12.16 2.64
C ILE A 229 -16.31 12.73 1.23
N ASP A 230 -17.27 13.60 0.89
CA ASP A 230 -17.37 14.17 -0.46
C ASP A 230 -16.15 15.05 -0.81
N PRO A 231 -15.67 15.96 0.07
CA PRO A 231 -14.40 16.65 -0.13
C PRO A 231 -13.18 15.72 -0.24
N LEU A 232 -13.08 14.71 0.64
CA LEU A 232 -11.97 13.76 0.65
C LEU A 232 -11.96 12.92 -0.63
N MET A 233 -13.12 12.51 -1.13
CA MET A 233 -13.24 11.75 -2.37
C MET A 233 -13.00 12.62 -3.60
N GLY A 234 -13.38 13.90 -3.56
CA GLY A 234 -13.03 14.88 -4.58
C GLY A 234 -11.51 15.10 -4.70
N LEU A 235 -10.80 15.05 -3.56
CA LEU A 235 -9.34 15.18 -3.49
C LEU A 235 -8.62 13.90 -3.94
N LEU A 236 -8.99 12.75 -3.36
CA LEU A 236 -8.28 11.48 -3.56
C LEU A 236 -8.59 10.83 -4.91
N LYS A 237 -9.75 11.15 -5.52
CA LYS A 237 -10.23 10.59 -6.80
C LYS A 237 -9.99 9.07 -6.93
N PRO A 238 -10.41 8.25 -5.95
CA PRO A 238 -10.16 6.82 -5.99
C PRO A 238 -10.96 6.15 -7.11
N LYS A 239 -10.39 5.08 -7.71
CA LYS A 239 -11.08 4.26 -8.71
C LYS A 239 -12.08 3.28 -8.07
N LEU A 240 -11.75 2.75 -6.90
CA LEU A 240 -12.57 1.80 -6.15
C LEU A 240 -12.42 2.01 -4.64
N ILE A 241 -13.54 1.97 -3.91
CA ILE A 241 -13.57 2.09 -2.45
C ILE A 241 -14.18 0.83 -1.82
N LEU A 242 -13.63 0.37 -0.69
CA LEU A 242 -14.17 -0.75 0.07
C LEU A 242 -14.76 -0.25 1.40
N PHE A 243 -16.06 -0.46 1.62
CA PHE A 243 -16.77 -0.07 2.84
C PHE A 243 -17.12 -1.28 3.73
N PRO A 244 -17.14 -1.14 5.06
CA PRO A 244 -17.60 -2.21 5.94
C PRO A 244 -19.09 -2.49 5.75
N GLU A 245 -19.49 -3.77 5.69
CA GLU A 245 -20.89 -4.16 5.47
C GLU A 245 -21.84 -3.67 6.59
N GLY A 246 -21.33 -3.57 7.83
CA GLY A 246 -22.08 -3.09 9.00
C GLY A 246 -22.44 -1.60 8.96
N GLN A 247 -22.00 -0.86 7.93
CA GLN A 247 -22.16 0.59 7.85
C GLN A 247 -22.87 1.05 6.56
N LYS A 248 -23.60 0.16 5.89
CA LYS A 248 -24.41 0.48 4.68
C LYS A 248 -25.30 1.72 4.85
N SER A 249 -25.85 1.95 6.04
CA SER A 249 -26.72 3.10 6.34
C SER A 249 -25.99 4.45 6.43
N LEU A 250 -24.65 4.45 6.43
CA LEU A 250 -23.81 5.64 6.55
C LEU A 250 -23.14 6.03 5.23
N CYS A 251 -23.23 5.19 4.20
CA CYS A 251 -22.71 5.49 2.88
C CYS A 251 -23.66 6.46 2.15
N PRO A 252 -23.13 7.39 1.34
CA PRO A 252 -23.96 8.29 0.55
C PRO A 252 -24.88 7.50 -0.40
N ALA A 253 -26.08 8.01 -0.65
CA ALA A 253 -27.03 7.40 -1.57
C ALA A 253 -26.42 7.30 -2.99
N THR A 254 -26.64 6.16 -3.63
CA THR A 254 -25.97 5.62 -4.82
C THR A 254 -26.05 6.47 -6.09
N ASP A 255 -26.86 7.52 -6.15
CA ASP A 255 -27.41 7.94 -7.44
C ASP A 255 -26.55 8.93 -8.22
N LYS A 256 -25.31 9.26 -7.78
CA LYS A 256 -24.40 10.16 -8.53
C LYS A 256 -22.94 10.23 -8.03
N LEU A 257 -22.35 9.12 -7.60
CA LEU A 257 -20.94 9.13 -7.17
C LEU A 257 -19.99 8.88 -8.35
N PRO A 258 -18.88 9.64 -8.50
CA PRO A 258 -17.92 9.49 -9.59
C PRO A 258 -16.95 8.29 -9.42
N TRP A 259 -17.15 7.46 -8.40
CA TRP A 259 -16.27 6.36 -8.02
C TRP A 259 -17.07 5.09 -7.72
N SER A 260 -16.48 3.93 -8.02
CA SER A 260 -17.08 2.63 -7.71
C SER A 260 -16.82 2.24 -6.24
N PHE A 261 -17.73 1.50 -5.62
CA PHE A 261 -17.50 0.96 -4.28
C PHE A 261 -18.04 -0.45 -4.09
N LEU A 262 -17.45 -1.18 -3.14
CA LEU A 262 -17.82 -2.53 -2.74
C LEU A 262 -17.92 -2.60 -1.20
N TYR A 263 -18.65 -3.59 -0.70
CA TYR A 263 -18.72 -3.85 0.74
C TYR A 263 -17.88 -5.06 1.14
N TYR A 264 -17.21 -4.98 2.29
CA TYR A 264 -16.45 -6.07 2.87
C TYR A 264 -17.01 -6.51 4.23
N SER A 265 -16.92 -7.81 4.49
CA SER A 265 -17.19 -8.40 5.79
C SER A 265 -16.13 -9.44 6.13
N LYS A 266 -15.93 -9.64 7.43
CA LYS A 266 -14.88 -10.53 7.96
C LYS A 266 -15.06 -11.94 7.42
N GLY A 267 -14.01 -12.50 6.83
CA GLY A 267 -13.98 -13.88 6.32
C GLY A 267 -14.61 -14.08 4.93
N LYS A 268 -15.02 -13.02 4.23
CA LYS A 268 -15.47 -13.11 2.83
C LYS A 268 -14.39 -12.66 1.87
N THR A 269 -14.22 -13.42 0.78
CA THR A 269 -13.41 -13.02 -0.37
C THR A 269 -14.20 -12.02 -1.22
N ILE A 270 -13.52 -10.98 -1.70
CA ILE A 270 -14.12 -9.93 -2.54
C ILE A 270 -13.40 -9.92 -3.87
N GLU A 271 -14.18 -10.04 -4.94
CA GLU A 271 -13.66 -9.90 -6.28
C GLU A 271 -13.47 -8.43 -6.60
N VAL A 272 -12.21 -7.99 -6.58
CA VAL A 272 -11.83 -6.63 -6.97
C VAL A 272 -11.72 -6.60 -8.50
N PRO A 273 -12.54 -5.80 -9.20
CA PRO A 273 -12.46 -5.70 -10.65
C PRO A 273 -11.09 -5.16 -11.07
N ASN A 274 -10.56 -5.69 -12.17
CA ASN A 274 -9.32 -5.17 -12.74
C ASN A 274 -9.58 -3.78 -13.35
N MET A 275 -9.03 -2.74 -12.73
CA MET A 275 -9.20 -1.35 -13.14
C MET A 275 -8.16 -0.86 -14.16
N ARG A 276 -7.28 -1.76 -14.64
CA ARG A 276 -6.31 -1.45 -15.71
C ARG A 276 -6.77 -2.10 -17.02
N GLU A 277 -6.95 -1.27 -18.04
CA GLU A 277 -7.21 -1.72 -19.42
C GLU A 277 -5.95 -2.32 -20.06
N GLU A 278 -4.77 -1.89 -19.61
CA GLU A 278 -3.47 -2.38 -20.07
C GLU A 278 -2.81 -3.26 -19.01
N PHE A 279 -2.55 -4.51 -19.37
CA PHE A 279 -1.84 -5.48 -18.55
C PHE A 279 -0.44 -5.69 -19.12
N GLU A 280 0.54 -4.98 -18.56
CA GLU A 280 1.94 -5.14 -18.95
C GLU A 280 2.55 -6.36 -18.24
N VAL A 281 3.09 -7.28 -19.05
CA VAL A 281 3.68 -8.52 -18.56
C VAL A 281 5.00 -8.75 -19.25
N ARG A 282 6.02 -9.12 -18.47
CA ARG A 282 7.31 -9.52 -19.03
C ARG A 282 7.21 -10.94 -19.54
N MET A 283 7.86 -11.22 -20.66
CA MET A 283 7.89 -12.55 -21.25
C MET A 283 9.32 -13.07 -21.19
N THR A 284 9.53 -14.31 -20.75
CA THR A 284 10.87 -14.90 -20.82
C THR A 284 11.28 -15.09 -22.27
N THR A 285 12.58 -15.01 -22.52
CA THR A 285 13.18 -15.18 -23.85
C THR A 285 12.76 -16.48 -24.52
N GLU A 286 12.67 -17.58 -23.76
CA GLU A 286 12.22 -18.89 -24.24
C GLU A 286 10.77 -18.84 -24.76
N VAL A 287 9.87 -18.19 -24.02
CA VAL A 287 8.46 -18.04 -24.41
C VAL A 287 8.35 -17.12 -25.63
N ALA A 288 9.14 -16.04 -25.66
CA ALA A 288 9.18 -15.10 -26.77
C ALA A 288 9.62 -15.78 -28.08
N PHE A 289 10.66 -16.59 -28.04
CA PHE A 289 11.14 -17.32 -29.22
C PHE A 289 10.19 -18.42 -29.69
N GLY A 290 9.34 -18.95 -28.79
CA GLY A 290 8.29 -19.90 -29.14
C GLY A 290 7.07 -19.29 -29.83
N LEU A 291 6.94 -17.95 -29.83
CA LEU A 291 5.84 -17.30 -30.53
C LEU A 291 5.98 -17.47 -32.04
N GLN A 292 4.86 -17.78 -32.69
CA GLN A 292 4.75 -17.80 -34.15
C GLN A 292 3.70 -16.76 -34.58
N PRO A 293 4.07 -15.46 -34.65
CA PRO A 293 3.15 -14.42 -35.04
C PRO A 293 2.72 -14.58 -36.50
N ARG A 294 1.42 -14.54 -36.74
CA ARG A 294 0.82 -14.44 -38.06
C ARG A 294 0.36 -13.02 -38.27
N GLN A 295 0.81 -12.40 -39.37
CA GLN A 295 0.43 -11.04 -39.70
C GLN A 295 -1.07 -10.96 -39.98
N LEU A 296 -1.74 -10.07 -39.27
CA LEU A 296 -3.19 -9.88 -39.34
C LEU A 296 -3.55 -8.66 -40.21
N ASP A 297 -2.79 -7.58 -40.07
CA ASP A 297 -2.87 -6.38 -40.89
C ASP A 297 -1.47 -5.75 -41.07
N LYS A 298 -1.38 -4.53 -41.63
CA LYS A 298 -0.08 -3.85 -41.86
C LYS A 298 0.68 -3.50 -40.58
N THR A 299 0.01 -3.48 -39.42
CA THR A 299 0.55 -2.99 -38.14
C THR A 299 0.50 -4.02 -37.00
N THR A 300 -0.23 -5.12 -37.19
CA THR A 300 -0.62 -6.06 -36.13
C THR A 300 -0.34 -7.49 -36.57
N ALA A 301 0.38 -8.23 -35.73
CA ALA A 301 0.55 -9.68 -35.86
C ALA A 301 0.03 -10.37 -34.59
N VAL A 302 -0.58 -11.54 -34.75
CA VAL A 302 -1.19 -12.29 -33.65
C VAL A 302 -0.51 -13.65 -33.52
N ALA A 303 -0.17 -14.03 -32.29
CA ALA A 303 0.36 -15.35 -31.96
C ALA A 303 -0.47 -15.96 -30.82
N ARG A 304 -0.72 -17.27 -30.86
CA ARG A 304 -1.27 -18.00 -29.71
C ARG A 304 -0.15 -18.30 -28.73
N LEU A 305 -0.39 -18.05 -27.44
CA LEU A 305 0.58 -18.28 -26.38
C LEU A 305 -0.03 -19.14 -25.26
N LYS A 306 0.67 -20.21 -24.87
CA LYS A 306 0.39 -21.00 -23.66
C LYS A 306 1.59 -20.90 -22.73
N ALA A 307 1.44 -20.14 -21.64
CA ALA A 307 2.50 -19.89 -20.67
C ALA A 307 1.94 -19.87 -19.24
N LYS A 308 2.82 -20.06 -18.26
CA LYS A 308 2.49 -19.89 -16.84
C LYS A 308 2.74 -18.43 -16.44
N LEU A 309 1.74 -17.79 -15.83
CA LEU A 309 1.88 -16.46 -15.25
C LEU A 309 2.48 -16.57 -13.85
N LEU A 310 3.63 -15.93 -13.63
CA LEU A 310 4.35 -15.89 -12.36
C LEU A 310 4.47 -14.45 -11.87
N LEU A 311 4.53 -14.24 -10.56
CA LEU A 311 4.85 -12.94 -9.96
C LEU A 311 6.26 -13.01 -9.36
N SER A 312 7.19 -12.21 -9.89
CA SER A 312 8.58 -12.16 -9.42
C SER A 312 9.04 -10.71 -9.33
N ASN A 313 9.64 -10.32 -8.19
CA ASN A 313 10.08 -8.95 -7.92
C ASN A 313 9.00 -7.88 -8.19
N GLY A 314 7.74 -8.19 -7.85
CA GLY A 314 6.60 -7.29 -8.06
C GLY A 314 6.13 -7.15 -9.51
N GLN A 315 6.64 -7.97 -10.44
CA GLN A 315 6.25 -7.94 -11.86
C GLN A 315 5.70 -9.28 -12.31
N TYR A 316 4.67 -9.23 -13.16
CA TYR A 316 4.14 -10.42 -13.81
C TYR A 316 5.10 -10.86 -14.92
N VAL A 317 5.43 -12.16 -14.92
CA VAL A 317 6.31 -12.80 -15.90
C VAL A 317 5.63 -14.03 -16.49
N LEU A 318 5.56 -14.11 -17.82
CA LEU A 318 5.14 -15.29 -18.57
C LEU A 318 6.35 -16.21 -18.76
N ALA A 319 6.27 -17.41 -18.19
CA ALA A 319 7.29 -18.45 -18.29
C ALA A 319 6.74 -19.71 -19.00
N ALA A 320 7.64 -20.53 -19.53
CA ALA A 320 7.28 -21.75 -20.25
C ALA A 320 6.45 -22.68 -19.34
N ALA A 321 5.31 -23.14 -19.86
CA ALA A 321 4.51 -24.16 -19.18
C ALA A 321 5.18 -25.52 -19.39
N LYS A 322 5.44 -26.27 -18.31
CA LYS A 322 5.84 -27.67 -18.43
C LYS A 322 4.70 -28.43 -19.11
N SER A 323 5.02 -29.12 -20.19
CA SER A 323 4.07 -29.76 -21.09
C SER A 323 3.27 -30.87 -20.41
N GLU A 324 1.99 -30.66 -20.18
CA GLU A 324 1.00 -31.74 -20.31
C GLU A 324 0.40 -31.61 -21.70
N LEU A 325 0.74 -32.60 -22.53
CA LEU A 325 0.20 -32.83 -23.86
C LEU A 325 -1.28 -33.15 -23.72
N ASP A 326 -2.12 -32.16 -23.98
CA ASP A 326 -3.51 -32.40 -24.35
C ASP A 326 -3.69 -31.82 -25.75
N GLN A 327 -3.22 -32.58 -26.75
CA GLN A 327 -3.43 -32.31 -28.19
C GLN A 327 -4.85 -32.74 -28.59
N SER A 328 -5.86 -32.26 -27.87
CA SER A 328 -7.18 -32.16 -28.48
C SER A 328 -7.11 -30.96 -29.43
N GLU A 329 -7.32 -31.16 -30.72
CA GLU A 329 -7.49 -30.07 -31.71
C GLU A 329 -8.70 -29.20 -31.31
N ARG A 330 -8.53 -28.35 -30.30
CA ARG A 330 -9.60 -27.52 -29.77
C ARG A 330 -9.62 -26.19 -30.51
N HIS A 331 -10.71 -26.02 -31.26
CA HIS A 331 -11.29 -24.80 -31.79
C HIS A 331 -10.28 -23.82 -32.43
N LEU A 332 -9.98 -24.07 -33.70
CA LEU A 332 -9.45 -23.03 -34.60
C LEU A 332 -10.50 -21.92 -34.72
N LEU A 333 -10.10 -20.67 -34.51
CA LEU A 333 -10.98 -19.52 -34.69
C LEU A 333 -10.72 -19.01 -36.11
N HIS A 334 -11.68 -19.21 -37.01
CA HIS A 334 -11.59 -18.71 -38.37
C HIS A 334 -11.97 -17.23 -38.39
N ARG A 335 -11.12 -16.37 -38.97
CA ARG A 335 -11.37 -14.92 -39.07
C ARG A 335 -11.19 -14.43 -40.50
N GLY A 336 -12.22 -13.77 -41.02
CA GLY A 336 -12.23 -13.14 -42.35
C GLY A 336 -13.58 -13.33 -43.03
N THR A 337 -13.98 -12.38 -43.89
CA THR A 337 -15.13 -12.57 -44.77
C THR A 337 -14.78 -13.62 -45.82
N VAL A 338 -15.58 -14.66 -45.95
CA VAL A 338 -15.40 -15.67 -47.00
C VAL A 338 -15.58 -14.97 -48.35
N ASP A 339 -14.52 -14.88 -49.14
CA ASP A 339 -14.60 -14.30 -50.48
C ASP A 339 -15.48 -15.20 -51.34
N ALA A 340 -16.71 -14.75 -51.55
CA ALA A 340 -17.73 -15.52 -52.25
C ALA A 340 -17.38 -15.81 -53.72
N SER A 341 -16.35 -15.17 -54.29
CA SER A 341 -15.81 -15.52 -55.61
C SER A 341 -14.95 -16.79 -55.61
N ARG A 342 -14.36 -17.18 -54.46
CA ARG A 342 -13.46 -18.33 -54.31
C ARG A 342 -14.17 -19.60 -53.84
N ILE A 343 -15.38 -19.47 -53.30
CA ILE A 343 -16.21 -20.61 -52.84
C ILE A 343 -16.49 -21.62 -53.97
N PRO A 344 -16.86 -21.23 -55.20
CA PRO A 344 -17.12 -22.18 -56.28
C PRO A 344 -15.91 -23.06 -56.60
N SER A 345 -14.72 -22.43 -56.69
CA SER A 345 -13.47 -23.14 -56.98
C SER A 345 -13.09 -24.10 -55.85
N ALA A 346 -13.25 -23.70 -54.60
CA ALA A 346 -12.93 -24.53 -53.44
C ALA A 346 -13.84 -25.75 -53.30
N LEU A 347 -15.14 -25.60 -53.57
CA LEU A 347 -16.09 -26.71 -53.59
C LEU A 347 -15.79 -27.68 -54.75
N GLN A 348 -15.47 -27.14 -55.93
CA GLN A 348 -15.14 -27.96 -57.10
C GLN A 348 -13.83 -28.75 -56.91
N GLU A 349 -12.81 -28.15 -56.27
CA GLU A 349 -11.55 -28.83 -55.94
C GLU A 349 -11.74 -30.04 -55.02
N LYS A 350 -12.80 -30.00 -54.20
CA LYS A 350 -13.21 -31.09 -53.30
C LYS A 350 -14.22 -32.05 -53.93
N GLY A 351 -14.51 -31.92 -55.22
CA GLY A 351 -15.43 -32.78 -55.96
C GLY A 351 -16.91 -32.54 -55.65
N ILE A 352 -17.26 -31.39 -55.07
CA ILE A 352 -18.62 -31.04 -54.66
C ILE A 352 -19.31 -30.29 -55.80
N VAL A 353 -20.47 -30.80 -56.23
CA VAL A 353 -21.29 -30.17 -57.29
C VAL A 353 -22.26 -29.20 -56.63
N CYS A 354 -22.27 -27.94 -57.07
CA CYS A 354 -23.13 -26.90 -56.52
C CYS A 354 -23.73 -26.00 -57.60
N SER A 355 -24.87 -25.40 -57.27
CA SER A 355 -25.58 -24.40 -58.06
C SER A 355 -25.68 -23.09 -57.28
N PHE A 356 -25.61 -21.98 -57.99
CA PHE A 356 -25.63 -20.63 -57.42
C PHE A 356 -26.94 -19.97 -57.81
N SER A 357 -27.61 -19.28 -56.87
CA SER A 357 -28.83 -18.54 -57.22
C SER A 357 -28.50 -17.42 -58.20
N ALA A 358 -29.06 -17.47 -59.40
CA ALA A 358 -28.90 -16.45 -60.43
C ALA A 358 -29.71 -15.19 -60.06
N HIS A 359 -29.09 -14.26 -59.32
CA HIS A 359 -29.34 -12.81 -59.38
C HIS A 359 -28.37 -12.07 -58.45
N ALA A 360 -27.20 -11.71 -58.97
CA ALA A 360 -26.34 -10.72 -58.35
C ALA A 360 -25.82 -9.79 -59.44
N ASP A 361 -26.52 -8.67 -59.63
CA ASP A 361 -25.96 -7.51 -60.32
C ASP A 361 -24.66 -7.13 -59.58
N TYR A 362 -23.55 -7.07 -60.32
CA TYR A 362 -22.21 -6.80 -59.80
C TYR A 362 -22.01 -5.35 -59.29
N SER A 363 -23.10 -4.62 -59.01
CA SER A 363 -23.11 -3.18 -58.72
C SER A 363 -23.94 -2.78 -57.48
N ALA A 364 -24.41 -3.72 -56.65
CA ALA A 364 -25.19 -3.44 -55.43
C ALA A 364 -24.43 -3.81 -54.13
N PRO A 365 -24.72 -3.13 -52.99
CA PRO A 365 -23.90 -3.18 -51.77
C PRO A 365 -23.82 -4.58 -51.13
N SER A 366 -22.73 -4.79 -50.38
CA SER A 366 -22.18 -6.06 -49.87
C SER A 366 -23.03 -6.86 -48.87
N ASP A 367 -24.33 -6.61 -48.78
CA ASP A 367 -25.19 -7.13 -47.70
C ASP A 367 -26.29 -8.10 -48.17
N ARG A 368 -26.20 -8.59 -49.41
CA ARG A 368 -27.10 -9.65 -49.90
C ARG A 368 -26.59 -11.03 -49.48
N GLU A 369 -27.45 -11.76 -48.76
CA GLU A 369 -27.27 -13.18 -48.44
C GLU A 369 -27.13 -13.97 -49.74
N ARG A 370 -25.97 -14.61 -49.94
CA ARG A 370 -25.73 -15.51 -51.07
C ARG A 370 -26.08 -16.93 -50.66
N VAL A 371 -26.88 -17.59 -51.47
CA VAL A 371 -27.32 -18.95 -51.23
C VAL A 371 -26.69 -19.87 -52.27
N ILE A 372 -26.01 -20.90 -51.78
CA ILE A 372 -25.31 -21.91 -52.59
C ILE A 372 -25.96 -23.25 -52.27
N SER A 373 -26.51 -23.91 -53.28
CA SER A 373 -27.15 -25.23 -53.17
C SER A 373 -26.18 -26.31 -53.66
N VAL A 374 -25.75 -27.18 -52.75
CA VAL A 374 -24.92 -28.37 -53.02
C VAL A 374 -25.85 -29.51 -53.43
N THR A 375 -25.55 -30.16 -54.56
CA THR A 375 -26.37 -31.21 -55.16
C THR A 375 -25.70 -32.59 -55.19
N SER A 376 -24.40 -32.69 -54.86
CA SER A 376 -23.66 -33.95 -54.72
C SER A 376 -22.38 -33.72 -53.91
N PRO A 377 -21.97 -34.59 -52.97
CA PRO A 377 -22.45 -35.98 -52.72
C PRO A 377 -23.74 -36.11 -51.88
N GLY A 378 -24.23 -35.03 -51.27
CA GLY A 378 -25.51 -34.94 -50.57
C GLY A 378 -26.15 -33.56 -50.78
N GLU A 379 -27.39 -33.38 -50.32
CA GLU A 379 -28.07 -32.08 -50.39
C GLU A 379 -27.66 -31.19 -49.21
N ALA A 380 -27.06 -30.03 -49.50
CA ALA A 380 -26.71 -29.04 -48.48
C ALA A 380 -26.95 -27.61 -48.98
N LEU A 381 -27.27 -26.70 -48.06
CA LEU A 381 -27.47 -25.27 -48.34
C LEU A 381 -26.44 -24.45 -47.58
N VAL A 382 -25.61 -23.70 -48.29
CA VAL A 382 -24.65 -22.76 -47.69
C VAL A 382 -25.15 -21.35 -47.87
N LYS A 383 -25.37 -20.64 -46.77
CA LYS A 383 -25.75 -19.23 -46.74
C LYS A 383 -24.58 -18.38 -46.30
N VAL A 384 -24.19 -17.41 -47.13
CA VAL A 384 -23.05 -16.53 -46.88
C VAL A 384 -23.55 -15.09 -46.75
N THR A 385 -23.22 -14.45 -45.63
CA THR A 385 -23.48 -13.03 -45.35
C THR A 385 -22.17 -12.33 -45.03
N SER A 386 -22.22 -11.01 -44.85
CA SER A 386 -21.09 -10.17 -44.44
C SER A 386 -20.49 -10.59 -43.08
N GLU A 387 -21.30 -11.13 -42.16
CA GLU A 387 -20.88 -11.46 -40.79
C GLU A 387 -20.86 -12.97 -40.46
N ARG A 388 -21.64 -13.79 -41.19
CA ARG A 388 -21.78 -15.22 -40.91
C ARG A 388 -21.87 -16.08 -42.17
N THR A 389 -21.31 -17.28 -42.10
CA THR A 389 -21.56 -18.36 -43.06
C THR A 389 -22.23 -19.51 -42.32
N THR A 390 -23.36 -20.00 -42.83
CA THR A 390 -24.14 -21.07 -42.22
C THR A 390 -24.33 -22.21 -43.20
N ILE A 391 -24.01 -23.43 -42.78
CA ILE A 391 -24.19 -24.67 -43.55
C ILE A 391 -25.41 -25.38 -42.99
N TYR A 392 -26.41 -25.63 -43.82
CA TYR A 392 -27.56 -26.48 -43.49
C TYR A 392 -27.39 -27.78 -44.27
N CYS A 393 -27.25 -28.90 -43.56
CA CYS A 393 -27.05 -30.22 -44.15
C CYS A 393 -27.56 -31.26 -43.15
N ASP A 394 -28.34 -32.23 -43.63
CA ASP A 394 -28.86 -33.32 -42.79
C ASP A 394 -27.85 -34.48 -42.67
N ASP A 395 -26.90 -34.57 -43.60
CA ASP A 395 -25.84 -35.58 -43.62
C ASP A 395 -24.52 -35.03 -43.04
N GLU A 396 -24.00 -35.69 -42.01
CA GLU A 396 -22.80 -35.26 -41.27
C GLU A 396 -21.53 -35.33 -42.15
N GLU A 397 -21.42 -36.35 -43.01
CA GLU A 397 -20.27 -36.53 -43.89
C GLU A 397 -20.22 -35.44 -44.98
N THR A 398 -21.38 -35.09 -45.54
CA THR A 398 -21.51 -33.97 -46.48
C THR A 398 -21.24 -32.63 -45.79
N ALA A 399 -21.71 -32.43 -44.56
CA ALA A 399 -21.45 -31.21 -43.79
C ALA A 399 -19.96 -31.01 -43.52
N GLU A 400 -19.24 -32.07 -43.15
CA GLU A 400 -17.80 -32.03 -42.89
C GLU A 400 -17.00 -31.71 -44.16
N ARG A 401 -17.36 -32.33 -45.30
CA ARG A 401 -16.72 -32.05 -46.59
C ARG A 401 -16.93 -30.61 -47.06
N VAL A 402 -18.14 -30.06 -46.87
CA VAL A 402 -18.45 -28.66 -47.18
C VAL A 402 -17.71 -27.72 -46.23
N TYR A 403 -17.66 -28.05 -44.95
CA TYR A 403 -16.89 -27.30 -43.95
C TYR A 403 -15.41 -27.25 -44.30
N ASP A 404 -14.80 -28.37 -44.67
CA ASP A 404 -13.38 -28.44 -45.07
C ASP A 404 -13.08 -27.64 -46.34
N ALA A 405 -14.01 -27.63 -47.30
CA ALA A 405 -13.89 -26.80 -48.51
C ALA A 405 -13.94 -25.30 -48.17
N LEU A 406 -14.80 -24.89 -47.24
CA LEU A 406 -14.86 -23.49 -46.79
C LEU A 406 -13.68 -23.13 -45.87
N ARG A 407 -13.17 -24.10 -45.11
CA ARG A 407 -11.99 -23.96 -44.25
C ARG A 407 -10.74 -23.65 -45.07
N SER A 408 -10.57 -24.24 -46.25
CA SER A 408 -9.39 -24.02 -47.11
C SER A 408 -9.27 -22.58 -47.63
N ILE A 409 -10.39 -21.85 -47.70
CA ILE A 409 -10.44 -20.45 -48.15
C ILE A 409 -10.52 -19.45 -46.99
N CYS A 410 -10.66 -19.92 -45.75
CA CYS A 410 -10.65 -19.09 -44.55
C CYS A 410 -9.25 -19.01 -43.94
N ASN A 411 -8.85 -17.81 -43.52
CA ASN A 411 -7.62 -17.65 -42.73
C ASN A 411 -7.90 -18.06 -41.27
N GLY A 412 -7.28 -19.15 -40.81
CA GLY A 412 -7.40 -19.64 -39.44
C GLY A 412 -6.39 -18.99 -38.48
N ILE A 413 -6.86 -18.61 -37.28
CA ILE A 413 -6.05 -18.19 -36.12
C ILE A 413 -6.02 -19.31 -35.10
#